data_AF-A0A0F6B0A6-F1
#
_entry.id   AF-A0A0F6B0A6-F1
#
_cell.length_a   1.000
_cell.length_b   1.000
_cell.length_c   1.000
_cell.angle_alpha   90.00
_cell.angle_beta   90.00
_cell.angle_gamma   90.00
#
_symmetry.space_group_name_H-M   'P 1'
#
loop_
_entity.id
_entity.type
_entity.pdbx_description
1 polymer ?
#
loop_
_entity_poly.entity_id
_entity_poly.type
_entity_poly.pdbx_seq_one_letter_code
_entity_poly.pdbx_strand_id
1 'polypeptide(L)'
;MTTQINADNLSPITHNQIPVITTELLAQLYGTETNNIKVNFSRNSDRFVCGKHYFKIEGDELRAMKHEVTHSNSVKIARNVRSLILWTERGAARHAKMLETDQAWEVFEKLEDCYFSQKNPSVRVSRQKSYDTRVLCYQQSGVTVSTIPLRDDDIVISLESWLELARANGWFVIRKDQLVEKLMQL
;
A
#
# COMPACT_ATOMS: atom_id res chain seq x y z
N MET A 1 -9.90 -1.42 -30.19
CA MET A 1 -10.56 -1.63 -28.90
C MET A 1 -9.48 -1.56 -27.83
N THR A 2 -9.35 -0.42 -27.15
CA THR A 2 -8.43 -0.24 -26.03
C THR A 2 -9.13 -0.83 -24.80
N THR A 3 -8.71 -2.02 -24.38
CA THR A 3 -9.17 -2.62 -23.12
C THR A 3 -8.76 -1.68 -21.99
N GLN A 4 -9.71 -0.98 -21.38
CA GLN A 4 -9.45 -0.17 -20.19
C GLN A 4 -9.04 -1.11 -19.07
N ILE A 5 -7.74 -1.10 -18.75
CA ILE A 5 -7.18 -1.85 -17.64
C ILE A 5 -7.38 -0.97 -16.41
N ASN A 6 -8.26 -1.40 -15.50
CA ASN A 6 -8.40 -0.74 -14.21
C ASN A 6 -7.29 -1.24 -13.28
N ALA A 7 -6.57 -0.31 -12.64
CA ALA A 7 -5.46 -0.60 -11.72
C ALA A 7 -5.87 -1.55 -10.58
N ASP A 8 -7.15 -1.53 -10.19
CA ASP A 8 -7.69 -2.32 -9.08
C ASP A 8 -7.75 -3.83 -9.37
N ASN A 9 -7.69 -4.25 -10.64
CA ASN A 9 -7.80 -5.66 -11.05
C ASN A 9 -6.48 -6.27 -11.54
N LEU A 10 -5.36 -5.56 -11.37
CA LEU A 10 -4.05 -6.05 -11.78
C LEU A 10 -3.43 -6.94 -10.71
N SER A 11 -2.98 -8.13 -11.11
CA SER A 11 -2.14 -8.95 -10.24
C SER A 11 -0.81 -8.22 -9.98
N PRO A 12 -0.45 -7.95 -8.72
CA PRO A 12 0.76 -7.21 -8.41
C PRO A 12 1.98 -8.05 -8.80
N ILE A 13 2.85 -7.46 -9.62
CA ILE A 13 4.18 -8.01 -9.89
C ILE A 13 5.12 -7.46 -8.83
N THR A 14 5.94 -8.32 -8.23
CA THR A 14 6.92 -7.90 -7.22
C THR A 14 8.33 -8.23 -7.66
N HIS A 15 9.27 -7.34 -7.35
CA HIS A 15 10.69 -7.58 -7.53
C HIS A 15 11.39 -7.22 -6.22
N ASN A 16 12.08 -8.17 -5.60
CA ASN A 16 12.66 -8.03 -4.26
C ASN A 16 11.61 -7.55 -3.22
N GLN A 17 10.41 -8.14 -3.24
CA GLN A 17 9.27 -7.78 -2.38
C GLN A 17 8.74 -6.34 -2.57
N ILE A 18 9.20 -5.63 -3.60
CA ILE A 18 8.73 -4.28 -3.93
C ILE A 18 7.74 -4.39 -5.10
N PRO A 19 6.53 -3.80 -4.99
CA PRO A 19 5.60 -3.71 -6.11
C PRO A 19 6.22 -2.95 -7.28
N VAL A 20 6.15 -3.55 -8.47
CA VAL A 20 6.72 -2.98 -9.68
C VAL A 20 5.82 -3.23 -10.88
N ILE A 21 5.95 -2.39 -11.91
CA ILE A 21 5.22 -2.53 -13.18
C ILE A 21 6.15 -2.39 -14.37
N THR A 22 5.82 -3.05 -15.48
CA THR A 22 6.58 -2.97 -16.72
C THR A 22 6.33 -1.64 -17.45
N THR A 23 7.19 -1.30 -18.41
CA THR A 23 7.02 -0.11 -19.25
C THR A 23 5.73 -0.16 -20.07
N GLU A 24 5.37 -1.35 -20.53
CA GLU A 24 4.14 -1.62 -21.27
C GLU A 24 2.90 -1.39 -20.40
N LEU A 25 2.89 -1.93 -19.17
CA LEU A 25 1.78 -1.75 -18.24
C LEU A 25 1.65 -0.28 -17.82
N LEU A 26 2.77 0.38 -17.55
CA LEU A 26 2.81 1.80 -17.21
C LEU A 26 2.23 2.67 -18.33
N ALA A 27 2.56 2.37 -19.59
CA ALA A 27 2.03 3.08 -20.74
C ALA A 27 0.51 2.88 -20.87
N GLN A 28 0.02 1.66 -20.67
CA GLN A 28 -1.41 1.36 -20.68
C GLN A 28 -2.16 2.10 -19.56
N LEU A 29 -1.63 2.08 -18.33
CA LEU A 29 -2.21 2.77 -17.18
C LEU A 29 -2.30 4.28 -17.40
N TYR A 30 -1.28 4.88 -18.01
CA TYR A 30 -1.28 6.31 -18.33
C TYR A 30 -1.91 6.67 -19.68
N GLY A 31 -2.53 5.72 -20.40
CA GLY A 31 -3.14 6.01 -21.69
C GLY A 31 -2.17 6.57 -22.74
N THR A 32 -0.89 6.17 -22.69
CA THR A 32 0.17 6.65 -23.57
C THR A 32 0.91 5.51 -24.27
N GLU A 33 1.82 5.84 -25.17
CA GLU A 33 2.64 4.84 -25.85
C GLU A 33 3.91 4.49 -25.06
N THR A 34 4.35 3.24 -25.17
CA THR A 34 5.59 2.76 -24.52
C THR A 34 6.82 3.58 -24.94
N ASN A 35 6.82 4.11 -26.17
CA ASN A 35 7.89 4.97 -26.66
C ASN A 35 7.96 6.29 -25.88
N ASN A 36 6.82 6.87 -25.52
CA ASN A 36 6.77 8.11 -24.74
C ASN A 36 7.39 7.92 -23.35
N ILE A 37 7.09 6.79 -22.70
CA ILE A 37 7.71 6.43 -21.41
C ILE A 37 9.24 6.33 -21.54
N LYS A 38 9.74 5.64 -22.58
CA LYS A 38 11.18 5.46 -22.83
C LYS A 38 11.89 6.78 -23.13
N VAL A 39 11.30 7.61 -23.99
CA VAL A 39 11.85 8.93 -24.34
C VAL A 39 11.87 9.85 -23.12
N ASN A 40 10.80 9.86 -22.32
CA ASN A 40 10.74 10.65 -21.09
C ASN A 40 11.80 10.24 -20.07
N PHE A 41 11.99 8.93 -19.88
CA PHE A 41 13.06 8.42 -19.03
C PHE A 41 14.44 8.84 -19.53
N SER A 42 14.72 8.67 -20.83
CA SER A 42 16.01 9.03 -21.41
C SER A 42 16.34 10.52 -21.21
N ARG A 43 15.37 11.40 -21.51
CA ARG A 43 15.53 12.87 -21.41
C ARG A 43 15.71 13.39 -19.99
N ASN A 44 15.30 12.62 -18.99
CA ASN A 44 15.33 13.03 -17.59
C ASN A 44 16.00 11.97 -16.72
N SER A 45 16.94 11.22 -17.30
CA SER A 45 17.58 10.07 -16.66
C SER A 45 18.33 10.47 -15.37
N ASP A 46 18.81 11.71 -15.28
CA ASP A 46 19.35 12.35 -14.08
C ASP A 46 18.34 12.41 -12.92
N ARG A 47 17.05 12.51 -13.26
CA ARG A 47 15.92 12.42 -12.35
C ARG A 47 15.42 10.99 -12.19
N PHE A 48 16.24 9.97 -12.38
CA PHE A 48 15.90 8.60 -11.99
C PHE A 48 17.10 7.94 -11.33
N VAL A 49 16.82 7.03 -10.40
CA VAL A 49 17.84 6.37 -9.59
C VAL A 49 17.47 4.89 -9.55
N CYS A 50 18.39 4.05 -10.02
CA CYS A 50 18.23 2.60 -9.98
C CYS A 50 18.07 2.14 -8.52
N GLY A 51 17.17 1.20 -8.26
CA GLY A 51 16.83 0.72 -6.91
C GLY A 51 15.80 1.58 -6.16
N LYS A 52 15.60 2.84 -6.57
CA LYS A 52 14.61 3.74 -5.95
C LYS A 52 13.41 4.03 -6.84
N HIS A 53 13.65 4.26 -8.12
CA HIS A 53 12.61 4.62 -9.09
C HIS A 53 12.37 3.48 -10.07
N TYR A 54 13.42 2.75 -10.43
CA TYR A 54 13.35 1.63 -11.34
C TYR A 54 14.37 0.55 -10.99
N PHE A 55 14.15 -0.66 -11.50
CA PHE A 55 15.14 -1.73 -11.55
C PHE A 55 15.38 -2.09 -13.02
N LYS A 56 16.63 -2.28 -13.40
CA LYS A 56 17.00 -2.84 -14.71
C LYS A 56 17.38 -4.29 -14.49
N ILE A 57 16.57 -5.21 -15.01
CA ILE A 57 16.81 -6.65 -14.89
C ILE A 57 17.33 -7.21 -16.22
N GLU A 58 18.28 -8.12 -16.14
CA GLU A 58 18.95 -8.75 -17.29
C GLU A 58 19.22 -10.23 -16.97
N GLY A 59 19.62 -11.02 -17.99
CA GLY A 59 20.05 -12.41 -17.78
C GLY A 59 18.98 -13.29 -17.13
N ASP A 60 19.35 -13.97 -16.04
CA ASP A 60 18.51 -14.94 -15.34
C ASP A 60 17.33 -14.29 -14.61
N GLU A 61 17.51 -13.10 -14.04
CA GLU A 61 16.43 -12.33 -13.41
C GLU A 61 15.33 -11.99 -14.43
N LEU A 62 15.73 -11.60 -15.64
CA LEU A 62 14.80 -11.35 -16.74
C LEU A 62 14.05 -12.62 -17.17
N ARG A 63 14.71 -13.77 -17.14
CA ARG A 63 14.08 -15.04 -17.48
C ARG A 63 13.04 -15.45 -16.44
N ALA A 64 13.35 -15.30 -15.15
CA ALA A 64 12.40 -15.53 -14.06
C ALA A 64 11.17 -14.60 -14.16
N MET A 65 11.41 -13.30 -14.37
CA MET A 65 10.34 -12.31 -14.53
C MET A 65 9.42 -12.60 -15.73
N LYS A 66 9.97 -13.03 -16.87
CA LYS A 66 9.16 -13.43 -18.04
C LYS A 66 8.20 -14.56 -17.70
N HIS A 67 8.61 -15.51 -16.87
CA HIS A 67 7.73 -16.59 -16.41
C HIS A 67 6.60 -16.04 -15.54
N GLU A 68 6.88 -15.21 -14.55
CA GLU A 68 5.87 -14.63 -13.65
C GLU A 68 4.83 -13.79 -14.40
N VAL A 69 5.27 -12.88 -15.27
CA VAL A 69 4.38 -11.97 -16.01
C VAL A 69 3.49 -12.70 -17.01
N THR A 70 3.98 -13.82 -17.56
CA THR A 70 3.17 -14.67 -18.46
C THR A 70 2.04 -15.35 -17.68
N HIS A 71 2.28 -15.78 -16.44
CA HIS A 71 1.25 -16.40 -15.60
C HIS A 71 0.21 -15.39 -15.10
N SER A 72 0.61 -14.14 -14.87
CA SER A 72 -0.28 -13.09 -14.39
C SER A 72 -1.14 -12.43 -15.47
N ASN A 73 -0.98 -12.84 -16.75
CA ASN A 73 -1.67 -12.29 -17.94
C ASN A 73 -1.63 -10.76 -18.06
N SER A 74 -0.72 -10.09 -17.35
CA SER A 74 -0.77 -8.64 -17.18
C SER A 74 -0.28 -7.93 -18.44
N VAL A 75 0.79 -8.44 -19.06
CA VAL A 75 1.41 -7.84 -20.26
C VAL A 75 2.19 -8.90 -21.06
N LYS A 76 2.18 -8.81 -22.39
CA LYS A 76 3.09 -9.60 -23.25
C LYS A 76 4.48 -8.94 -23.35
N ILE A 77 5.49 -9.56 -22.73
CA ILE A 77 6.89 -9.16 -22.91
C ILE A 77 7.45 -9.83 -24.17
N ALA A 78 8.14 -9.07 -25.03
CA ALA A 78 8.74 -9.63 -26.23
C ALA A 78 9.83 -10.68 -25.91
N ARG A 79 9.83 -11.78 -26.67
CA ARG A 79 10.68 -12.96 -26.41
C ARG A 79 12.19 -12.63 -26.42
N ASN A 80 12.60 -11.72 -27.31
CA ASN A 80 14.01 -11.37 -27.57
C ASN A 80 14.54 -10.17 -26.76
N VAL A 81 13.81 -9.70 -25.75
CA VAL A 81 14.27 -8.61 -24.89
C VAL A 81 15.49 -9.08 -24.07
N ARG A 82 16.58 -8.29 -24.12
CA ARG A 82 17.85 -8.53 -23.38
C ARG A 82 17.90 -7.88 -22.00
N SER A 83 17.11 -6.82 -21.81
CA SER A 83 16.98 -6.09 -20.54
C SER A 83 15.57 -5.53 -20.39
N LEU A 84 15.00 -5.58 -19.19
CA LEU A 84 13.70 -5.00 -18.89
C LEU A 84 13.83 -3.95 -17.79
N ILE A 85 13.09 -2.85 -17.92
CA ILE A 85 12.96 -1.86 -16.85
C ILE A 85 11.65 -2.10 -16.12
N LEU A 86 11.76 -2.26 -14.81
CA LEU A 86 10.66 -2.35 -13.86
C LEU A 86 10.53 -1.04 -13.10
N TRP A 87 9.35 -0.46 -13.06
CA TRP A 87 9.07 0.81 -12.41
C TRP A 87 8.46 0.59 -11.03
N THR A 88 9.04 1.21 -10.02
CA THR A 88 8.42 1.32 -8.68
C THR A 88 7.28 2.34 -8.71
N GLU A 89 6.45 2.38 -7.67
CA GLU A 89 5.45 3.44 -7.48
C GLU A 89 6.04 4.86 -7.63
N ARG A 90 7.24 5.08 -7.06
CA ARG A 90 7.94 6.37 -7.15
C ARG A 90 8.40 6.69 -8.58
N GLY A 91 8.79 5.66 -9.33
CA GLY A 91 9.14 5.80 -10.75
C GLY A 91 7.92 6.13 -11.60
N ALA A 92 6.82 5.43 -11.38
CA ALA A 92 5.54 5.70 -12.04
C ALA A 92 5.05 7.13 -11.77
N ALA A 93 5.07 7.57 -10.51
CA ALA A 93 4.72 8.94 -10.15
C ALA A 93 5.62 10.00 -10.81
N ARG A 94 6.91 9.71 -11.02
CA ARG A 94 7.78 10.61 -11.81
C ARG A 94 7.36 10.68 -13.26
N HIS A 95 6.94 9.57 -13.87
CA HIS A 95 6.40 9.58 -15.22
C HIS A 95 5.13 10.41 -15.34
N ALA A 96 4.21 10.32 -14.37
CA ALA A 96 3.00 11.15 -14.36
C ALA A 96 3.34 12.64 -14.53
N LYS A 97 4.40 13.14 -13.87
CA LYS A 97 4.87 14.54 -13.99
C LYS A 97 5.14 15.02 -15.41
N MET A 98 5.48 14.11 -16.32
CA MET A 98 5.91 14.45 -17.67
C MET A 98 4.87 14.06 -18.71
N LEU A 99 3.72 13.52 -18.29
CA LEU A 99 2.64 13.10 -19.15
C LEU A 99 1.45 14.05 -18.97
N GLU A 100 0.84 14.43 -20.08
CA GLU A 100 -0.34 15.32 -20.11
C GLU A 100 -1.64 14.53 -20.32
N THR A 101 -1.64 13.22 -20.09
CA THR A 101 -2.82 12.37 -20.28
C THR A 101 -3.79 12.50 -19.11
N ASP A 102 -5.09 12.35 -19.36
CA ASP A 102 -6.12 12.42 -18.32
C ASP A 102 -5.83 11.45 -17.16
N GLN A 103 -5.33 10.25 -17.46
CA GLN A 103 -4.94 9.26 -16.46
C GLN A 103 -3.73 9.69 -15.61
N ALA A 104 -2.80 10.47 -16.18
CA ALA A 104 -1.69 11.03 -15.42
C ALA A 104 -2.18 12.15 -14.48
N TRP A 105 -3.17 12.94 -14.92
CA TRP A 105 -3.84 13.94 -14.09
C TRP A 105 -4.57 13.31 -12.90
N GLU A 106 -5.29 12.20 -13.08
CA GLU A 106 -5.93 11.47 -11.96
C GLU A 106 -4.92 11.00 -10.90
N VAL A 107 -3.71 10.60 -11.30
CA VAL A 107 -2.66 10.22 -10.35
C VAL A 107 -2.15 11.44 -9.59
N PHE A 108 -2.06 12.61 -10.23
CA PHE A 108 -1.72 13.85 -9.55
C PHE A 108 -2.78 14.27 -8.55
N GLU A 109 -4.05 14.24 -8.93
CA GLU A 109 -5.18 14.55 -8.04
C GLU A 109 -5.14 13.67 -6.79
N LYS A 110 -4.96 12.35 -6.96
CA LYS A 110 -4.80 11.41 -5.82
C LYS A 110 -3.60 11.74 -4.93
N LEU A 111 -2.48 12.19 -5.49
CA LEU A 111 -1.30 12.60 -4.72
C LEU A 111 -1.54 13.91 -3.95
N GLU A 112 -2.22 14.87 -4.56
CA GLU A 112 -2.63 16.13 -3.92
C GLU A 112 -3.61 15.85 -2.78
N ASP A 113 -4.64 15.05 -3.04
CA ASP A 113 -5.59 14.59 -2.03
C ASP A 113 -4.88 13.91 -0.86
N CYS A 114 -3.95 12.99 -1.13
CA CYS A 114 -3.18 12.33 -0.07
C CYS A 114 -2.29 13.31 0.71
N TYR A 115 -1.74 14.33 0.06
CA TYR A 115 -0.89 15.33 0.71
C TYR A 115 -1.70 16.26 1.62
N PHE A 116 -2.84 16.77 1.16
CA PHE A 116 -3.66 17.72 1.91
C PHE A 116 -4.63 17.05 2.91
N SER A 117 -5.04 15.80 2.66
CA SER A 117 -5.89 15.02 3.58
C SER A 117 -5.15 14.52 4.82
N GLN A 118 -3.81 14.61 4.87
CA GLN A 118 -3.00 14.28 6.06
C GLN A 118 -3.30 15.16 7.28
N LYS A 119 -4.12 16.22 7.15
CA LYS A 119 -4.58 17.04 8.27
C LYS A 119 -5.74 16.44 9.08
N ASN A 120 -6.34 15.32 8.65
CA ASN A 120 -7.36 14.60 9.41
C ASN A 120 -6.75 13.31 10.01
N PRO A 121 -6.26 13.32 11.27
CA PRO A 121 -5.71 12.11 11.91
C PRO A 121 -6.74 10.99 12.13
N SER A 122 -7.99 11.15 11.71
CA SER A 122 -9.09 10.19 11.89
C SER A 122 -9.27 9.18 10.75
N VAL A 123 -8.64 9.36 9.59
CA VAL A 123 -8.69 8.36 8.52
C VAL A 123 -7.30 7.77 8.34
N ARG A 124 -6.97 6.83 9.22
CA ARG A 124 -5.91 5.86 8.93
C ARG A 124 -6.40 5.04 7.74
N VAL A 125 -6.02 5.46 6.53
CA VAL A 125 -5.93 4.53 5.40
C VAL A 125 -5.09 3.38 5.91
N SER A 126 -5.69 2.21 5.97
CA SER A 126 -5.08 0.96 6.40
C SER A 126 -3.81 0.77 5.58
N ARG A 127 -2.68 1.24 6.12
CA ARG A 127 -1.39 0.73 5.72
C ARG A 127 -1.43 -0.73 6.13
N GLN A 128 -1.67 -1.61 5.15
CA GLN A 128 -1.26 -3.01 5.19
C GLN A 128 0.24 -3.02 5.46
N LYS A 129 0.59 -2.87 6.73
CA LYS A 129 1.79 -3.44 7.27
C LYS A 129 1.32 -4.73 7.90
N SER A 130 1.49 -5.81 7.14
CA SER A 130 1.41 -7.16 7.67
C SER A 130 2.38 -7.26 8.85
N TYR A 131 1.82 -7.15 10.05
CA TYR A 131 2.39 -7.66 11.29
C TYR A 131 1.43 -8.73 11.79
N ASP A 132 1.13 -9.68 10.90
CA ASP A 132 0.22 -10.78 11.18
C ASP A 132 0.92 -11.79 12.10
N THR A 133 0.90 -11.52 13.41
CA THR A 133 0.74 -12.52 14.49
C THR A 133 0.74 -11.85 15.86
N ARG A 134 -0.16 -10.88 16.08
CA ARG A 134 -0.49 -10.50 17.46
C ARG A 134 -1.39 -11.58 18.04
N VAL A 135 -0.99 -12.15 19.17
CA VAL A 135 -1.74 -13.20 19.85
C VAL A 135 -1.85 -12.90 21.34
N LEU A 136 -3.02 -13.12 21.92
CA LEU A 136 -3.24 -13.05 23.36
C LEU A 136 -2.97 -14.43 23.97
N CYS A 137 -1.99 -14.51 24.87
CA CYS A 137 -1.60 -15.75 25.53
C CYS A 137 -2.26 -15.86 26.90
N TYR A 138 -2.88 -17.00 27.18
CA TYR A 138 -3.27 -17.38 28.55
C TYR A 138 -2.16 -18.23 29.16
N GLN A 139 -1.60 -17.77 30.28
CA GLN A 139 -0.48 -18.42 30.95
C GLN A 139 -0.91 -19.01 32.30
N GLN A 140 -0.48 -20.24 32.58
CA GLN A 140 -0.62 -20.91 33.86
C GLN A 140 0.76 -21.36 34.33
N SER A 141 1.19 -20.90 35.51
CA SER A 141 2.50 -21.20 36.08
C SER A 141 3.69 -20.89 35.15
N GLY A 142 3.58 -19.80 34.37
CA GLY A 142 4.61 -19.37 33.42
C GLY A 142 4.60 -20.12 32.07
N VAL A 143 3.69 -21.08 31.88
CA VAL A 143 3.51 -21.81 30.62
C VAL A 143 2.28 -21.26 29.89
N THR A 144 2.43 -20.93 28.61
CA THR A 144 1.28 -20.58 27.76
C THR A 144 0.45 -21.83 27.50
N VAL A 145 -0.79 -21.85 27.98
CA VAL A 145 -1.71 -22.99 27.82
C VAL A 145 -2.79 -22.73 26.78
N SER A 146 -2.96 -21.49 26.31
CA SER A 146 -3.84 -21.15 25.20
C SER A 146 -3.43 -19.84 24.54
N THR A 147 -3.82 -19.68 23.28
CA THR A 147 -3.51 -18.50 22.47
C THR A 147 -4.71 -18.11 21.61
N ILE A 148 -5.02 -16.82 21.58
CA ILE A 148 -6.10 -16.24 20.76
C ILE A 148 -5.48 -15.29 19.73
N PRO A 149 -5.69 -15.47 18.42
CA PRO A 149 -5.23 -14.53 17.41
C PRO A 149 -6.00 -13.21 17.50
N LEU A 150 -5.30 -12.09 17.42
CA LEU A 150 -5.87 -10.75 17.44
C LEU A 150 -5.84 -10.16 16.03
N ARG A 151 -6.93 -9.51 15.64
CA ARG A 151 -7.01 -8.69 14.42
C ARG A 151 -6.24 -7.39 14.61
N ASP A 152 -5.93 -6.70 13.52
CA ASP A 152 -5.23 -5.42 13.56
C ASP A 152 -6.03 -4.34 14.30
N ASP A 153 -7.36 -4.41 14.22
CA ASP A 153 -8.29 -3.48 14.86
C ASP A 153 -8.67 -3.89 16.30
N ASP A 154 -8.20 -5.06 16.77
CA ASP A 154 -8.45 -5.47 18.15
C ASP A 154 -7.55 -4.66 19.11
N ILE A 155 -8.16 -4.11 20.15
CA ILE A 155 -7.47 -3.40 21.22
C ILE A 155 -7.54 -4.25 22.49
N VAL A 156 -6.37 -4.66 22.99
CA VAL A 156 -6.25 -5.31 24.31
C VAL A 156 -5.80 -4.27 25.31
N ILE A 157 -6.62 -4.03 26.33
CA ILE A 157 -6.36 -3.04 27.37
C ILE A 157 -6.89 -3.57 28.70
N SER A 158 -6.27 -3.15 29.81
CA SER A 158 -6.82 -3.44 31.14
C SER A 158 -8.11 -2.64 31.36
N LEU A 159 -8.95 -3.11 32.28
CA LEU A 159 -10.15 -2.37 32.68
C LEU A 159 -9.80 -0.99 33.22
N GLU A 160 -8.70 -0.87 33.97
CA GLU A 160 -8.22 0.38 34.55
C GLU A 160 -7.83 1.41 33.48
N SER A 161 -7.00 1.00 32.51
CA SER A 161 -6.60 1.89 31.41
C SER A 161 -7.79 2.25 30.51
N TRP A 162 -8.79 1.37 30.38
CA TRP A 162 -10.04 1.72 29.69
C TRP A 162 -10.86 2.78 30.45
N LEU A 163 -10.95 2.68 31.78
CA LEU A 163 -11.63 3.67 32.61
C LEU A 163 -10.98 5.05 32.52
N GLU A 164 -9.65 5.11 32.49
CA GLU A 164 -8.90 6.36 32.27
C GLU A 164 -9.22 6.97 30.90
N LEU A 165 -9.20 6.15 29.85
CA LEU A 165 -9.51 6.57 28.48
C LEU A 165 -10.93 7.10 28.37
N ALA A 166 -11.91 6.42 28.96
CA ALA A 166 -13.31 6.84 28.97
C ALA A 166 -13.46 8.21 29.67
N ARG A 167 -12.87 8.37 30.87
CA ARG A 167 -12.92 9.65 31.61
C ARG A 167 -12.26 10.80 30.84
N ALA A 168 -11.10 10.57 30.23
CA ALA A 168 -10.39 11.57 29.44
C ALA A 168 -11.22 12.05 28.24
N ASN A 169 -12.11 11.22 27.72
CA ASN A 169 -13.02 11.57 26.62
C ASN A 169 -14.38 12.10 27.11
N GLY A 170 -14.54 12.37 28.41
CA GLY A 170 -15.78 12.91 28.98
C GLY A 170 -16.86 11.87 29.25
N TRP A 171 -16.54 10.57 29.20
CA TRP A 171 -17.46 9.48 29.50
C TRP A 171 -17.38 9.12 30.98
N PHE A 172 -18.54 8.95 31.61
CA PHE A 172 -18.63 8.52 33.00
C PHE A 172 -19.03 7.05 33.08
N VAL A 173 -18.07 6.19 33.42
CA VAL A 173 -18.32 4.76 33.58
C VAL A 173 -18.45 4.46 35.06
N ILE A 174 -19.66 4.10 35.48
CA ILE A 174 -20.00 3.73 36.85
C ILE A 174 -20.86 2.47 36.81
N ARG A 175 -20.76 1.63 37.85
CA ARG A 175 -21.68 0.51 37.97
C ARG A 175 -23.10 1.04 38.17
N LYS A 176 -24.07 0.34 37.56
CA LYS A 176 -25.48 0.73 37.58
C LYS A 176 -26.03 0.96 39.00
N ASP A 177 -25.59 0.17 39.97
CA ASP A 177 -26.01 0.24 41.37
C ASP A 177 -25.43 1.45 42.11
N GLN A 178 -24.28 1.96 41.70
CA GLN A 178 -23.65 3.16 42.28
C GLN A 178 -24.08 4.46 41.59
N LEU A 179 -24.77 4.37 40.45
CA LEU A 179 -25.24 5.53 39.70
C LEU A 179 -26.28 6.33 40.49
N VAL A 180 -27.19 5.64 41.18
CA VAL A 180 -28.31 6.26 41.92
C VAL A 180 -27.80 7.06 43.11
N GLU A 181 -26.81 6.54 43.85
CA GLU A 181 -26.19 7.26 44.99
C GLU A 181 -25.49 8.55 44.54
N LYS A 182 -24.77 8.52 43.41
CA LYS A 182 -24.09 9.72 42.90
C LYS A 182 -25.03 10.76 42.32
N LEU A 183 -26.14 10.35 41.70
CA LEU A 183 -27.15 11.28 41.19
C LEU A 183 -27.94 11.97 42.30
N MET A 184 -28.05 11.36 43.48
CA MET A 184 -28.69 12.00 44.65
C MET A 184 -27.78 12.96 45.43
N GLN A 185 -26.49 13.05 45.09
CA GLN A 185 -25.52 13.95 45.73
C GLN A 185 -25.17 15.20 44.90
N LEU A 186 -25.75 15.32 43.70
CA LEU A 186 -25.68 16.51 42.83
C LEU A 186 -26.93 17.37 43.02
#